data_AF-X0V9B3-F1
#
_entry.id   AF-X0V9B3-F1
#
_cell.length_a   1.000
_cell.length_b   1.000
_cell.length_c   1.000
_cell.angle_alpha   90.00
_cell.angle_beta   90.00
_cell.angle_gamma   90.00
#
_symmetry.space_group_name_H-M   'P 1'
#
loop_
_entity.id
_entity.type
_entity.pdbx_description
1 polymer ?
#
loop_
_entity_poly.entity_id
_entity_poly.type
_entity_poly.pdbx_seq_one_letter_code
_entity_poly.pdbx_strand_id
1 'polypeptide(L)' 'VFTVPFVLYGIFRYLYLIHQEGKGGSPESLLIKDKPLLINILLWAGTVFFILYFYSTKE' A
#
# COMPACT_ATOMS: atom_id res chain seq x y z
N VAL A 1 -7.86 13.09 3.12
CA VAL A 1 -6.97 13.21 1.94
C VAL A 1 -5.56 12.65 2.18
N PHE A 2 -5.09 12.54 3.44
CA PHE A 2 -3.72 12.06 3.76
C PHE A 2 -3.36 10.64 3.30
N THR A 3 -4.33 9.75 3.10
CA THR A 3 -4.10 8.37 2.65
C THR A 3 -4.03 8.21 1.13
N VAL A 4 -4.45 9.23 0.37
CA VAL A 4 -4.52 9.21 -1.10
C VAL A 4 -3.16 8.97 -1.78
N PRO A 5 -2.04 9.59 -1.34
CA PRO A 5 -0.72 9.36 -1.95
C PRO A 5 -0.25 7.90 -1.82
N PHE A 6 -0.50 7.25 -0.68
CA PHE A 6 -0.13 5.86 -0.42
C PHE A 6 -0.88 4.89 -1.34
N VAL A 7 -2.19 5.15 -1.55
CA VAL A 7 -3.02 4.33 -2.43
C VAL A 7 -2.57 4.49 -3.89
N LEU A 8 -2.31 5.73 -4.34
CA LEU A 8 -1.78 6.01 -5.69
C LEU A 8 -0.45 5.32 -5.97
N TYR A 9 0.51 5.42 -5.03
CA TYR A 9 1.78 4.71 -5.16
C TYR A 9 1.58 3.19 -5.26
N GLY A 10 0.71 2.62 -4.41
CA GLY A 10 0.41 1.19 -4.42
C GLY A 10 -0.15 0.71 -5.76
N ILE A 11 -1.10 1.46 -6.33
CA ILE A 11 -1.71 1.15 -7.64
C ILE A 11 -0.69 1.24 -8.76
N PHE A 12 0.09 2.33 -8.85
CA PHE A 12 1.10 2.48 -9.89
C PHE A 12 2.21 1.43 -9.78
N ARG A 13 2.65 1.09 -8.57
CA ARG A 13 3.66 0.05 -8.32
C ARG A 13 3.15 -1.32 -8.75
N TYR A 14 1.90 -1.65 -8.41
CA TYR A 14 1.27 -2.91 -8.82
C TYR A 14 1.14 -3.01 -10.35
N LEU A 15 0.67 -1.95 -11.01
CA LEU A 15 0.59 -1.89 -12.47
C LEU A 15 1.97 -2.03 -13.13
N TYR A 16 2.99 -1.40 -12.56
CA TYR A 16 4.38 -1.54 -13.00
C TYR A 16 4.85 -2.99 -12.91
N LEU A 17 4.63 -3.68 -11.78
CA LEU A 17 5.05 -5.06 -11.60
C LEU A 17 4.36 -6.03 -12.58
N ILE A 18 3.08 -5.81 -12.88
CA ILE A 18 2.34 -6.63 -13.85
C ILE A 18 2.84 -6.39 -15.28
N HIS A 19 3.00 -5.13 -15.68
CA HIS A 19 3.32 -4.79 -17.08
C HIS A 19 4.80 -4.93 -17.41
N GLN A 20 5.72 -4.58 -16.49
CA GLN A 20 7.16 -4.59 -16.77
C GLN A 20 7.82 -5.95 -16.52
N GLU A 21 7.45 -6.65 -15.45
CA GLU A 21 8.13 -7.91 -15.12
C GLU A 21 7.47 -9.15 -15.72
N GLY A 22 6.36 -8.98 -16.45
CA GLY A 22 5.61 -10.09 -17.03
C GLY A 22 5.09 -11.10 -15.99
N LYS A 23 5.14 -10.74 -14.70
CA LYS A 23 4.72 -11.55 -13.55
C LYS A 23 3.20 -11.52 -13.37
N GLY A 24 2.45 -11.64 -14.45
CA GLY A 24 0.98 -11.75 -14.46
C GLY A 24 0.45 -13.08 -13.93
N GLY A 25 1.21 -13.79 -13.10
CA GLY A 25 0.80 -15.04 -12.47
C GLY A 25 -0.16 -14.77 -11.31
N SER A 26 0.32 -14.93 -10.07
CA SER A 26 -0.50 -14.78 -8.86
C SER A 26 -0.26 -13.40 -8.21
N PRO A 27 -1.26 -12.49 -8.19
CA PRO A 27 -1.17 -11.17 -7.57
C PRO A 27 -0.69 -11.19 -6.12
N GLU A 28 -1.07 -12.22 -5.36
CA GLU A 28 -0.67 -12.33 -3.94
C GLU A 28 0.84 -12.56 -3.80
N SER A 29 1.42 -13.38 -4.67
CA SER A 29 2.86 -13.65 -4.68
C SER A 29 3.69 -12.43 -5.11
N LEU A 30 3.12 -11.58 -5.98
CA LEU A 30 3.72 -10.35 -6.46
C LEU A 30 3.76 -9.29 -5.35
N LEU A 31 2.63 -9.15 -4.63
CA LEU A 31 2.50 -8.30 -3.45
C LEU A 31 3.49 -8.70 -2.35
N ILE A 32 3.68 -10.01 -2.12
CA ILE A 32 4.59 -10.52 -1.08
C ILE A 32 6.07 -10.42 -1.51
N LYS A 33 6.38 -10.56 -2.81
CA LYS A 33 7.76 -10.43 -3.32
C LYS A 33 8.25 -8.98 -3.34
N ASP A 34 7.37 -8.01 -3.58
CA ASP A 34 7.76 -6.61 -3.69
C ASP A 34 7.80 -5.93 -2.31
N LYS A 35 8.98 -5.95 -1.67
CA LYS A 35 9.24 -5.27 -0.40
C LYS A 35 8.77 -3.79 -0.40
N PRO A 36 8.96 -2.99 -1.47
CA PRO A 36 8.49 -1.61 -1.51
C PRO A 36 6.97 -1.47 -1.41
N LEU A 37 6.21 -2.33 -2.08
CA LEU A 37 4.75 -2.35 -2.02
C LEU A 37 4.25 -2.73 -0.62
N LEU A 38 4.91 -3.72 0.00
CA LEU A 38 4.59 -4.19 1.34
C LEU A 38 4.84 -3.11 2.41
N ILE A 39 5.97 -2.40 2.32
CA ILE A 39 6.28 -1.25 3.19
C ILE A 39 5.23 -0.14 3.01
N ASN A 40 4.81 0.14 1.78
CA ASN A 40 3.77 1.15 1.53
C ASN A 40 2.42 0.79 2.18
N ILE A 41 2.03 -0.48 2.10
CA ILE A 41 0.80 -0.98 2.76
C ILE A 41 0.91 -0.86 4.28
N LEU A 42 2.07 -1.20 4.86
CA LEU A 42 2.30 -1.05 6.30
C LEU A 42 2.26 0.41 6.76
N LEU A 43 2.88 1.32 6.01
CA LEU A 43 2.83 2.76 6.30
C LEU A 43 1.42 3.32 6.18
N TRP A 44 0.66 2.87 5.18
CA TRP A 44 -0.75 3.24 5.05
C TRP A 44 -1.57 2.74 6.24
N ALA A 45 -1.44 1.46 6.61
CA ALA A 45 -2.12 0.90 7.77
C ALA A 45 -1.76 1.65 9.06
N GLY A 46 -0.46 1.91 9.29
CA GLY A 46 0.01 2.70 10.43
C GLY A 46 -0.56 4.12 10.45
N THR A 47 -0.65 4.77 9.30
CA THR A 47 -1.26 6.11 9.17
C THR A 47 -2.75 6.07 9.48
N VAL A 48 -3.47 5.05 9.00
CA VAL A 48 -4.91 4.86 9.30
C VAL A 48 -5.12 4.62 10.80
N PHE A 49 -4.34 3.72 11.41
CA PHE A 49 -4.41 3.46 12.85
C PHE A 49 -4.10 4.71 13.66
N PHE A 50 -3.06 5.45 13.28
CA PHE A 50 -2.70 6.69 13.94
C PHE A 50 -3.82 7.72 13.88
N ILE A 51 -4.42 7.93 12.70
CA ILE A 51 -5.54 8.86 12.53
C ILE A 51 -6.75 8.41 13.36
N LEU A 52 -7.14 7.14 13.29
CA LEU A 52 -8.30 6.63 14.03
C LEU A 52 -8.13 6.74 15.54
N TYR A 53 -6.96 6.35 16.07
CA TYR A 53 -6.71 6.38 17.51
C TYR A 53 -6.54 7.80 18.02
N PHE A 54 -5.81 8.65 17.28
CA PHE A 54 -5.60 10.04 17.65
C PHE A 54 -6.90 10.86 17.57
N TYR A 55 -7.79 10.58 16.61
CA TYR A 55 -9.09 11.24 16.51
C TYR A 55 -10.07 10.72 17.58
N SER A 56 -10.11 9.40 17.80
CA SER A 56 -10.97 8.77 18.82
C SER A 56 -10.63 9.20 20.25
N THR A 57 -9.35 9.44 20.55
CA THR A 57 -8.91 9.87 21.90
C THR A 57 -9.13 11.38 22.15
N LYS A 58 -9.54 12.14 21.13
CA LYS A 58 -9.73 13.60 21.21
C LYS A 58 -11.18 14.03 21.40
N GLU A 59 -12.13 13.11 21.36
CA GLU A 59 -13.53 13.30 21.81
C GLU A 59 -13.72 12.71 23.21
#